data_AF-A0A6J2X578-F1
#
_entry.id   AF-A0A6J2X578-F1
#
_cell.length_a   1.000
_cell.length_b   1.000
_cell.length_c   1.000
_cell.angle_alpha   90.00
_cell.angle_beta   90.00
_cell.angle_gamma   90.00
#
_symmetry.space_group_name_H-M   'P 1'
#
loop_
_entity.id
_entity.type
_entity.pdbx_description
1 polymer ?
#
loop_
_entity_poly.entity_id
_entity_poly.type
_entity_poly.pdbx_seq_one_letter_code
_entity_poly.pdbx_strand_id
1 'polypeptide(L)'
;MERLCVYVISAIFLAVLPWQLADASCYFSHEFQGDFVMQTSANVGSGIQYSPLTINAISISIWGNCHKRNGSNVILMFNFSVPTCYRCLHLKLRSPNVLQVFASSQEIISKCFTNVEAAEANCPSEESVETRGSAAEILLFKIKDYQDLITQKQYCPIDGKYYTDYKGKNPLRPQECVGFNSTVDSCPSGSTLNFRLRSCSFDSYDLRFDCLGHWKGPNDQTFLVFTDSRHLDGQKPKYRCALYRQDKVTGQVEMAVSRDSTCTTDLYNATNGFETFVLSQKTESPWPPEVSFGICSFPKWMFGTWEYVRVEADTMVYKDHTSFKTYTIKCAGEHEESNKYLVFSRTQCNEESYNCMRIANRSKNILEFQLGTNSSTSKDVYSLCSNDNFDDNSWITQGRLDLTSPMQNRLCPITGEYTGRIPDAPDLCAKLWSDCRAPELMYYQVSDCTNDEIYEEREYQCLGHWKEMNLLYTYTERKDVADGTYECFVGSINSDKEIYIKEAGEHCQRNINPSLYGMKLTKTKSTYSCGSTDRPYLEPSLPPRFSTVSPRRTTTKSTDSNSIPDQPHDKQNASEKVSISLLYMFLLFVFTRSL
;
A
#
# COMPACT_ATOMS: atom_id res chain seq x y z
N MET A 1 -87.23 4.24 7.26
CA MET A 1 -87.91 5.49 6.87
C MET A 1 -87.10 6.61 7.49
N GLU A 2 -86.40 7.53 6.83
CA GLU A 2 -86.18 7.99 5.44
C GLU A 2 -84.78 8.66 5.49
N ARG A 3 -83.82 8.35 4.60
CA ARG A 3 -83.41 9.10 3.40
C ARG A 3 -83.13 10.62 3.56
N LEU A 4 -81.98 11.01 2.98
CA LEU A 4 -81.52 12.31 2.45
C LEU A 4 -80.76 13.29 3.37
N CYS A 5 -79.45 13.40 3.13
CA CYS A 5 -78.74 14.58 2.57
C CYS A 5 -77.23 14.43 2.85
N VAL A 6 -76.24 14.85 2.06
CA VAL A 6 -76.05 15.41 0.72
C VAL A 6 -74.52 15.27 0.52
N TYR A 7 -74.09 14.80 -0.65
CA TYR A 7 -72.69 14.87 -1.08
C TYR A 7 -72.25 16.34 -1.22
N VAL A 8 -71.02 16.66 -0.84
CA VAL A 8 -69.98 17.37 -1.64
C VAL A 8 -68.93 17.93 -0.68
N ILE A 9 -67.77 17.28 -0.63
CA ILE A 9 -66.37 17.78 -0.57
C ILE A 9 -65.55 16.52 -0.23
N SER A 10 -65.31 15.71 -1.25
CA SER A 10 -64.41 14.54 -1.19
C SER A 10 -63.62 14.47 -2.48
N ALA A 11 -62.98 15.59 -2.82
CA ALA A 11 -62.01 15.70 -3.89
C ALA A 11 -61.03 16.82 -3.53
N ILE A 12 -60.10 16.52 -2.61
CA ILE A 12 -58.74 17.06 -2.42
C ILE A 12 -58.23 16.37 -1.14
N PHE A 13 -57.88 15.09 -1.24
CA PHE A 13 -57.00 14.38 -0.32
C PHE A 13 -56.42 13.19 -1.09
N LEU A 14 -55.85 13.50 -2.26
CA LEU A 14 -55.07 12.58 -3.07
C LEU A 14 -53.61 12.96 -2.91
N ALA A 15 -52.90 12.08 -2.21
CA ALA A 15 -51.49 11.77 -2.40
C ALA A 15 -50.50 12.95 -2.41
N VAL A 16 -50.17 13.44 -1.22
CA VAL A 16 -48.80 13.86 -0.93
C VAL A 16 -48.26 12.92 0.13
N LEU A 17 -47.97 11.68 -0.28
CA LEU A 17 -46.99 10.87 0.43
C LEU A 17 -45.64 11.55 0.12
N PRO A 18 -44.88 12.01 1.13
CA PRO A 18 -43.52 12.42 0.86
C PRO A 18 -42.82 11.19 0.29
N TRP A 19 -42.31 11.31 -0.93
CA TRP A 19 -41.30 10.41 -1.41
C TRP A 19 -40.15 10.60 -0.44
N GLN A 20 -40.03 9.69 0.54
CA GLN A 20 -38.75 9.44 1.17
C GLN A 20 -37.87 8.97 0.02
N LEU A 21 -37.13 9.91 -0.56
CA LEU A 21 -35.92 9.58 -1.29
C LEU A 21 -35.17 8.64 -0.35
N ALA A 22 -35.03 7.38 -0.77
CA ALA A 22 -34.14 6.46 -0.10
C ALA A 22 -32.78 7.16 -0.06
N ASP A 23 -32.37 7.60 1.13
CA ASP A 23 -31.01 8.07 1.35
C ASP A 23 -30.13 6.90 0.94
N ALA A 24 -29.34 7.07 -0.12
CA ALA A 24 -28.37 6.06 -0.53
C ALA A 24 -27.42 5.86 0.65
N SER A 25 -27.57 4.74 1.37
CA SER A 25 -26.74 4.42 2.52
C SER A 25 -25.31 4.23 2.02
N CYS A 26 -24.39 4.92 2.68
CA CYS A 26 -22.97 4.80 2.39
C CYS A 26 -22.37 3.68 3.25
N TYR A 27 -21.50 2.87 2.63
CA TYR A 27 -20.87 1.72 3.28
C TYR A 27 -19.34 1.76 3.29
N PHE A 28 -18.77 1.11 4.31
CA PHE A 28 -17.35 0.78 4.40
C PHE A 28 -17.15 -0.69 4.04
N SER A 29 -16.30 -0.98 3.05
CA SER A 29 -15.95 -2.37 2.71
C SER A 29 -15.20 -3.05 3.87
N HIS A 30 -15.16 -4.38 3.86
CA HIS A 30 -14.62 -5.19 4.96
C HIS A 30 -13.17 -4.83 5.32
N GLU A 31 -12.37 -4.35 4.37
CA GLU A 31 -10.97 -3.96 4.58
C GLU A 31 -10.84 -2.73 5.50
N PHE A 32 -11.82 -1.81 5.47
CA PHE A 32 -11.86 -0.63 6.34
C PHE A 32 -12.46 -0.93 7.71
N GLN A 33 -13.26 -1.98 7.83
CA GLN A 33 -13.93 -2.35 9.08
C GLN A 33 -12.97 -2.95 10.11
N GLY A 34 -13.33 -2.79 11.39
CA GLY A 34 -12.60 -3.34 12.54
C GLY A 34 -12.42 -2.34 13.68
N ASP A 35 -11.66 -2.77 14.68
CA ASP A 35 -11.28 -1.94 15.84
C ASP A 35 -9.89 -1.34 15.62
N PHE A 36 -9.77 -0.05 15.84
CA PHE A 36 -8.56 0.75 15.69
C PHE A 36 -8.22 1.51 16.96
N VAL A 37 -6.98 2.00 17.03
CA VAL A 37 -6.57 3.04 17.97
C VAL A 37 -5.88 4.18 17.26
N MET A 38 -6.02 5.38 17.82
CA MET A 38 -5.33 6.58 17.37
C MET A 38 -4.68 7.31 18.54
N GLN A 39 -3.58 8.02 18.27
CA GLN A 39 -2.97 8.91 19.25
C GLN A 39 -3.86 10.15 19.48
N THR A 40 -4.22 10.43 20.73
CA THR A 40 -5.03 11.62 21.09
C THR A 40 -4.25 12.70 21.82
N SER A 41 -3.22 12.31 22.57
CA SER A 41 -2.31 13.28 23.20
C SER A 41 -0.89 12.73 23.27
N ALA A 42 0.08 13.64 23.15
CA ALA A 42 1.50 13.39 23.36
C ALA A 42 2.04 14.45 24.31
N ASN A 43 2.03 14.15 25.61
CA ASN A 43 2.49 15.07 26.65
C ASN A 43 3.90 14.72 27.08
N VAL A 44 4.75 15.75 27.23
CA VAL A 44 6.13 15.59 27.71
C VAL A 44 6.09 15.21 29.19
N GLY A 45 6.24 13.91 29.49
CA GLY A 45 6.34 13.37 30.86
C GLY A 45 5.24 12.40 31.29
N SER A 46 4.05 12.43 30.66
CA SER A 46 2.95 11.50 30.96
C SER A 46 2.73 10.40 29.92
N GLY A 47 3.63 10.29 28.94
CA GLY A 47 3.54 9.31 27.86
C GLY A 47 2.53 9.71 26.77
N ILE A 48 2.26 8.75 25.86
CA ILE A 48 1.31 8.90 24.76
C ILE A 48 0.02 8.18 25.12
N GLN A 49 -1.11 8.83 24.87
CA GLN A 49 -2.44 8.26 25.08
C GLN A 49 -3.07 7.85 23.77
N TYR A 50 -3.78 6.72 23.82
CA TYR A 50 -4.51 6.17 22.69
C TYR A 50 -6.00 6.15 22.99
N SER A 51 -6.81 6.45 21.98
CA SER A 51 -8.26 6.30 22.05
C SER A 51 -8.72 5.25 21.04
N PRO A 52 -9.63 4.34 21.46
CA PRO A 52 -10.19 3.35 20.56
C PRO A 52 -11.16 4.00 19.57
N LEU A 53 -11.27 3.40 18.40
CA LEU A 53 -12.19 3.81 17.34
C LEU A 53 -12.61 2.56 16.56
N THR A 54 -13.90 2.33 16.41
CA THR A 54 -14.45 1.20 15.65
C THR A 54 -15.05 1.71 14.35
N ILE A 55 -14.72 1.04 13.25
CA ILE A 55 -15.34 1.23 11.94
C ILE A 55 -16.18 -0.02 11.65
N ASN A 56 -17.49 0.15 11.49
CA ASN A 56 -18.39 -0.91 11.03
C ASN A 56 -18.86 -0.61 9.60
N ALA A 57 -19.81 -1.39 9.08
CA ALA A 57 -20.28 -1.24 7.71
C ALA A 57 -20.87 0.14 7.39
N ILE A 58 -21.42 0.88 8.37
CA ILE A 58 -22.16 2.13 8.14
C ILE A 58 -21.70 3.31 8.99
N SER A 59 -20.72 3.14 9.88
CA SER A 59 -20.30 4.23 10.77
C SER A 59 -18.87 4.10 11.26
N ILE A 60 -18.32 5.26 11.62
CA ILE A 60 -17.06 5.38 12.34
C ILE A 60 -17.38 5.95 13.72
N SER A 61 -17.10 5.20 14.77
CA SER A 61 -17.35 5.63 16.16
C SER A 61 -16.70 6.98 16.41
N ILE A 62 -17.33 7.86 17.18
CA ILE A 62 -16.93 9.25 17.48
C ILE A 62 -16.97 10.26 16.30
N TRP A 63 -16.99 9.80 15.05
CA TRP A 63 -17.04 10.68 13.88
C TRP A 63 -18.42 10.74 13.20
N GLY A 64 -19.17 9.63 13.18
CA GLY A 64 -20.56 9.60 12.72
C GLY A 64 -20.90 8.43 11.80
N ASN A 65 -22.15 8.41 11.34
CA ASN A 65 -22.65 7.44 10.38
C ASN A 65 -22.28 7.91 8.97
N CYS A 66 -21.97 6.98 8.07
CA CYS A 66 -21.73 7.34 6.70
C CYS A 66 -23.01 7.82 6.03
N HIS A 67 -22.94 8.99 5.43
CA HIS A 67 -24.04 9.59 4.70
C HIS A 67 -23.82 9.52 3.18
N LYS A 68 -22.59 9.73 2.73
CA LYS A 68 -22.24 9.70 1.30
C LYS A 68 -20.77 9.37 1.11
N ARG A 69 -20.44 8.65 0.04
CA ARG A 69 -19.06 8.38 -0.37
C ARG A 69 -18.84 8.79 -1.82
N ASN A 70 -17.68 9.37 -2.08
CA ASN A 70 -17.21 9.72 -3.42
C ASN A 70 -15.75 9.29 -3.53
N GLY A 71 -15.51 8.09 -4.07
CA GLY A 71 -14.19 7.45 -4.07
C GLY A 71 -13.67 7.26 -2.64
N SER A 72 -12.51 7.83 -2.33
CA SER A 72 -11.89 7.80 -1.00
C SER A 72 -12.41 8.89 -0.05
N ASN A 73 -13.17 9.87 -0.55
CA ASN A 73 -13.79 10.90 0.27
C ASN A 73 -15.12 10.39 0.83
N VAL A 74 -15.30 10.54 2.14
CA VAL A 74 -16.44 10.03 2.89
C VAL A 74 -17.04 11.16 3.72
N ILE A 75 -18.35 11.37 3.54
CA ILE A 75 -19.14 12.32 4.30
C ILE A 75 -19.83 11.56 5.43
N LEU A 76 -19.49 11.94 6.65
CA LEU A 76 -20.07 11.41 7.88
C LEU A 76 -21.11 12.40 8.42
N MET A 77 -22.19 11.84 8.96
CA MET A 77 -23.27 12.56 9.61
C MET A 77 -23.39 12.15 11.08
N PHE A 78 -23.44 13.13 11.99
CA PHE A 78 -23.65 12.93 13.42
C PHE A 78 -25.01 13.48 13.84
N ASN A 79 -25.91 12.60 14.32
CA ASN A 79 -27.32 12.91 14.57
C ASN A 79 -27.65 13.32 16.02
N PHE A 80 -26.66 13.52 16.88
CA PHE A 80 -26.89 13.75 18.31
C PHE A 80 -27.22 15.20 18.69
N SER A 81 -27.12 16.16 17.76
CA SER A 81 -27.45 17.57 18.02
C SER A 81 -28.21 18.18 16.83
N VAL A 82 -29.18 19.05 17.11
CA VAL A 82 -29.65 20.04 16.14
C VAL A 82 -28.73 21.25 16.29
N PRO A 83 -28.10 21.75 15.21
CA PRO A 83 -28.19 21.32 13.81
C PRO A 83 -27.42 20.03 13.51
N THR A 84 -27.88 19.28 12.49
CA THR A 84 -27.20 18.09 11.95
C THR A 84 -25.77 18.43 11.56
N CYS A 85 -24.86 17.48 11.82
CA CYS A 85 -23.44 17.70 11.67
C CYS A 85 -22.85 16.85 10.56
N TYR A 86 -22.28 17.49 9.54
CA TYR A 86 -21.59 16.84 8.44
C TYR A 86 -20.08 17.08 8.51
N ARG A 87 -19.30 16.06 8.16
CA ARG A 87 -17.84 16.11 8.07
C ARG A 87 -17.37 15.34 6.84
N CYS A 88 -16.40 15.87 6.11
CA CYS A 88 -15.76 15.12 5.03
C CYS A 88 -14.35 14.68 5.43
N LEU A 89 -14.08 13.39 5.28
CA LEU A 89 -12.79 12.76 5.55
C LEU A 89 -12.33 12.01 4.30
N HIS A 90 -11.03 12.00 4.04
CA HIS A 90 -10.45 11.14 3.02
C HIS A 90 -9.81 9.92 3.69
N LEU A 91 -10.23 8.72 3.31
CA LEU A 91 -9.75 7.46 3.86
C LEU A 91 -8.78 6.79 2.88
N LYS A 92 -7.55 6.53 3.34
CA LYS A 92 -6.52 5.85 2.55
C LYS A 92 -5.95 4.67 3.32
N LEU A 93 -6.36 3.47 2.94
CA LEU A 93 -5.83 2.23 3.50
C LEU A 93 -4.40 2.03 3.00
N ARG A 94 -3.42 2.06 3.90
CA ARG A 94 -1.99 1.95 3.55
C ARG A 94 -1.45 0.54 3.67
N SER A 95 -2.04 -0.24 4.56
CA SER A 95 -1.83 -1.67 4.71
C SER A 95 -3.07 -2.27 5.37
N PRO A 96 -3.19 -3.61 5.48
CA PRO A 96 -4.27 -4.23 6.24
C PRO A 96 -4.40 -3.73 7.70
N ASN A 97 -3.33 -3.15 8.25
CA ASN A 97 -3.23 -2.75 9.65
C ASN A 97 -3.19 -1.24 9.88
N VAL A 98 -3.02 -0.43 8.83
CA VAL A 98 -2.80 1.01 8.94
C VAL A 98 -3.73 1.75 7.99
N LEU A 99 -4.62 2.56 8.56
CA LEU A 99 -5.52 3.45 7.82
C LEU A 99 -5.09 4.90 8.10
N GLN A 100 -4.80 5.63 7.02
CA GLN A 100 -4.60 7.08 7.08
C GLN A 100 -5.93 7.78 6.84
N VAL A 101 -6.25 8.72 7.72
CA VAL A 101 -7.44 9.57 7.62
C VAL A 101 -6.97 11.00 7.46
N PHE A 102 -7.44 11.65 6.40
CA PHE A 102 -7.15 13.06 6.15
C PHE A 102 -8.38 13.93 6.33
N ALA A 103 -8.14 15.13 6.86
CA ALA A 103 -9.06 16.25 6.85
C ALA A 103 -8.34 17.46 6.25
N SER A 104 -9.09 18.38 5.64
CA SER A 104 -8.51 19.55 4.97
C SER A 104 -7.74 20.49 5.91
N SER A 105 -8.00 20.43 7.22
CA SER A 105 -7.15 21.04 8.25
C SER A 105 -7.38 20.40 9.63
N GLN A 106 -6.52 20.71 10.60
CA GLN A 106 -6.63 20.16 11.95
C GLN A 106 -7.92 20.61 12.65
N GLU A 107 -8.36 21.84 12.35
CA GLU A 107 -9.62 22.38 12.85
C GLU A 107 -10.81 21.58 12.30
N ILE A 108 -10.72 21.15 11.04
CA ILE A 108 -11.82 20.49 10.32
C ILE A 108 -12.11 19.07 10.81
N ILE A 109 -11.14 18.39 11.44
CA ILE A 109 -11.38 17.11 12.13
C ILE A 109 -12.51 17.25 13.18
N SER A 110 -12.52 18.39 13.88
CA SER A 110 -13.50 18.68 14.93
C SER A 110 -14.66 19.57 14.45
N LYS A 111 -14.46 20.32 13.36
CA LYS A 111 -15.46 21.24 12.80
C LYS A 111 -16.67 20.47 12.28
N CYS A 112 -17.80 21.15 12.31
CA CYS A 112 -19.09 20.61 11.98
C CYS A 112 -19.74 21.51 10.92
N PHE A 113 -20.12 20.94 9.79
CA PHE A 113 -20.89 21.65 8.75
C PHE A 113 -22.37 21.34 8.91
N THR A 114 -23.24 22.31 8.62
CA THR A 114 -24.70 22.17 8.78
C THR A 114 -25.42 21.73 7.51
N ASN A 115 -24.70 21.61 6.39
CA ASN A 115 -25.20 21.09 5.12
C ASN A 115 -24.12 20.29 4.40
N VAL A 116 -24.55 19.42 3.48
CA VAL A 116 -23.71 18.46 2.77
C VAL A 116 -22.77 19.17 1.79
N GLU A 117 -23.27 20.17 1.07
CA GLU A 117 -22.53 20.90 0.04
C GLU A 117 -21.31 21.62 0.62
N ALA A 118 -21.44 22.21 1.81
CA ALA A 118 -20.34 22.83 2.52
C ALA A 118 -19.31 21.81 3.00
N ALA A 119 -19.75 20.62 3.45
CA ALA A 119 -18.84 19.54 3.81
C ALA A 119 -18.06 19.03 2.59
N GLU A 120 -18.74 18.86 1.44
CA GLU A 120 -18.14 18.45 0.17
C GLU A 120 -17.08 19.43 -0.32
N ALA A 121 -17.39 20.73 -0.30
CA ALA A 121 -16.45 21.78 -0.70
C ALA A 121 -15.19 21.85 0.19
N ASN A 122 -15.22 21.22 1.37
CA ASN A 122 -14.11 21.18 2.33
C ASN A 122 -13.50 19.77 2.45
N CYS A 123 -13.83 18.84 1.56
CA CYS A 123 -13.12 17.57 1.47
C CYS A 123 -11.64 17.79 1.10
N PRO A 124 -10.70 16.96 1.61
CA PRO A 124 -9.34 16.96 1.10
C PRO A 124 -9.30 16.70 -0.40
N SER A 125 -8.50 17.48 -1.13
CA SER A 125 -8.17 17.16 -2.53
C SER A 125 -7.07 16.09 -2.58
N GLU A 126 -6.98 15.37 -3.68
CA GLU A 126 -5.93 14.36 -3.91
C GLU A 126 -4.52 14.98 -3.77
N GLU A 127 -4.30 16.16 -4.34
CA GLU A 127 -3.05 16.92 -4.21
C GLU A 127 -2.71 17.25 -2.74
N SER A 128 -3.71 17.61 -1.92
CA SER A 128 -3.50 17.92 -0.50
C SER A 128 -3.17 16.68 0.33
N VAL A 129 -3.66 15.51 -0.08
CA VAL A 129 -3.37 14.21 0.55
C VAL A 129 -1.97 13.72 0.18
N GLU A 130 -1.49 14.02 -1.03
CA GLU A 130 -0.14 13.70 -1.47
C GLU A 130 0.92 14.66 -0.90
N THR A 131 0.56 15.93 -0.71
CA THR A 131 1.47 16.95 -0.23
C THR A 131 1.57 16.93 1.30
N ARG A 132 2.74 16.51 1.79
CA ARG A 132 3.02 16.39 3.23
C ARG A 132 2.77 17.72 3.97
N GLY A 133 1.90 17.67 4.98
CA GLY A 133 1.55 18.81 5.83
C GLY A 133 0.52 19.77 5.24
N SER A 134 0.02 19.51 4.02
CA SER A 134 -1.07 20.30 3.42
C SER A 134 -2.44 19.95 4.01
N ALA A 135 -2.65 18.67 4.37
CA ALA A 135 -3.84 18.19 5.04
C ALA A 135 -3.49 17.74 6.46
N ALA A 136 -4.48 17.77 7.36
CA ALA A 136 -4.33 17.15 8.66
C ALA A 136 -4.43 15.63 8.53
N GLU A 137 -3.53 14.92 9.22
CA GLU A 137 -3.37 13.48 9.12
C GLU A 137 -3.60 12.83 10.49
N ILE A 138 -4.42 11.78 10.49
CA ILE A 138 -4.59 10.87 11.62
C ILE A 138 -4.21 9.46 11.16
N LEU A 139 -3.33 8.81 11.92
CA LEU A 139 -3.03 7.39 11.73
C LEU A 139 -3.90 6.55 12.66
N LEU A 140 -4.60 5.60 12.06
CA LEU A 140 -5.37 4.58 12.74
C LEU A 140 -4.64 3.25 12.64
N PHE A 141 -4.36 2.64 13.79
CA PHE A 141 -3.71 1.32 13.87
C PHE A 141 -4.76 0.27 14.19
N LYS A 142 -4.99 -0.66 13.27
CA LYS A 142 -5.95 -1.76 13.45
C LYS A 142 -5.47 -2.70 14.56
N ILE A 143 -6.38 -3.11 15.42
CA ILE A 143 -6.18 -4.07 16.51
C ILE A 143 -6.98 -5.34 16.24
N LYS A 144 -8.17 -5.20 15.66
CA LYS A 144 -9.00 -6.31 15.21
C LYS A 144 -9.62 -6.03 13.85
N ASP A 145 -9.84 -7.07 13.07
CA ASP A 145 -10.61 -6.98 11.83
C ASP A 145 -12.12 -7.05 12.07
N TYR A 146 -12.89 -7.13 10.98
CA TYR A 146 -14.35 -7.22 11.01
C TYR A 146 -14.88 -8.55 11.59
N GLN A 147 -14.03 -9.57 11.71
CA GLN A 147 -14.36 -10.88 12.28
C GLN A 147 -13.88 -11.00 13.74
N ASP A 148 -13.52 -9.88 14.38
CA ASP A 148 -12.93 -9.84 15.72
C ASP A 148 -11.58 -10.58 15.86
N LEU A 149 -10.92 -10.91 14.74
CA LEU A 149 -9.60 -11.54 14.76
C LEU A 149 -8.51 -10.49 14.98
N ILE A 150 -7.49 -10.86 15.77
CA ILE A 150 -6.34 -10.00 16.02
C ILE A 150 -5.62 -9.74 14.71
N THR A 151 -5.26 -8.47 14.50
CA THR A 151 -4.56 -8.00 13.30
C THR A 151 -3.34 -8.86 12.94
N GLN A 152 -3.28 -9.26 11.67
CA GLN A 152 -2.21 -10.09 11.14
C GLN A 152 -0.87 -9.33 11.09
N LYS A 153 0.23 -10.05 11.17
CA LYS A 153 1.57 -9.46 11.02
C LYS A 153 1.79 -9.01 9.57
N GLN A 154 2.69 -8.06 9.36
CA GLN A 154 3.07 -7.60 8.02
C GLN A 154 4.56 -7.79 7.79
N TYR A 155 4.94 -8.08 6.55
CA TYR A 155 6.34 -8.24 6.17
C TYR A 155 7.09 -6.91 6.34
N CYS A 156 8.26 -6.94 6.97
CA CYS A 156 9.13 -5.77 7.04
C CYS A 156 9.83 -5.56 5.70
N PRO A 157 9.85 -4.34 5.15
CA PRO A 157 10.48 -4.10 3.85
C PRO A 157 12.01 -4.21 3.92
N ILE A 158 12.60 -4.05 5.10
CA ILE A 158 14.01 -4.27 5.38
C ILE A 158 14.17 -5.73 5.80
N ASP A 159 15.02 -6.48 5.10
CA ASP A 159 15.25 -7.90 5.35
C ASP A 159 16.74 -8.25 5.25
N GLY A 160 17.16 -9.28 5.98
CA GLY A 160 18.54 -9.74 6.05
C GLY A 160 19.24 -9.40 7.36
N LYS A 161 20.57 -9.44 7.35
CA LYS A 161 21.43 -9.22 8.54
C LYS A 161 22.33 -8.02 8.30
N TYR A 162 22.35 -7.10 9.26
CA TYR A 162 23.10 -5.86 9.15
C TYR A 162 23.90 -5.58 10.43
N TYR A 163 25.00 -4.85 10.28
CA TYR A 163 25.55 -4.02 11.34
C TYR A 163 24.75 -2.72 11.40
N THR A 164 24.57 -2.14 12.58
CA THR A 164 23.80 -0.90 12.74
C THR A 164 24.54 0.12 13.60
N ASP A 165 24.66 1.33 13.07
CA ASP A 165 24.93 2.51 13.90
C ASP A 165 23.59 3.08 14.38
N TYR A 166 23.56 3.63 15.59
CA TYR A 166 22.37 4.22 16.20
C TYR A 166 22.70 5.59 16.79
N LYS A 167 21.78 6.54 16.63
CA LYS A 167 21.86 7.87 17.24
C LYS A 167 20.49 8.34 17.72
N GLY A 168 20.41 8.72 18.99
CA GLY A 168 19.23 9.32 19.62
C GLY A 168 19.33 10.84 19.73
N LYS A 169 18.23 11.55 19.48
CA LYS A 169 18.12 13.01 19.57
C LYS A 169 17.84 13.48 21.01
N ASN A 170 18.67 13.08 21.98
CA ASN A 170 18.64 13.65 23.33
C ASN A 170 19.74 14.71 23.48
N PRO A 171 19.39 16.01 23.59
CA PRO A 171 20.37 17.09 23.66
C PRO A 171 21.21 17.11 24.96
N LEU A 172 20.75 16.42 26.01
CA LEU A 172 21.43 16.41 27.32
C LEU A 172 22.43 15.27 27.47
N ARG A 173 22.24 14.16 26.76
CA ARG A 173 23.15 13.01 26.74
C ARG A 173 23.14 12.36 25.35
N PRO A 174 24.21 12.50 24.55
CA PRO A 174 24.28 11.85 23.25
C PRO A 174 24.22 10.33 23.44
N GLN A 175 23.12 9.74 22.97
CA GLN A 175 22.91 8.30 22.96
C GLN A 175 23.31 7.78 21.60
N GLU A 176 24.47 7.14 21.51
CA GLU A 176 25.04 6.70 20.24
C GLU A 176 25.64 5.30 20.37
N CYS A 177 25.47 4.50 19.33
CA CYS A 177 26.17 3.25 19.11
C CYS A 177 26.87 3.37 17.76
N VAL A 178 28.18 3.12 17.74
CA VAL A 178 28.98 3.20 16.51
C VAL A 178 29.82 1.94 16.34
N GLY A 179 29.99 1.51 15.08
CA GLY A 179 30.83 0.37 14.71
C GLY A 179 30.06 -0.93 14.53
N PHE A 180 30.79 -2.05 14.48
CA PHE A 180 30.26 -3.34 14.00
C PHE A 180 29.75 -4.29 15.10
N ASN A 181 29.59 -3.81 16.33
CA ASN A 181 29.10 -4.65 17.44
C ASN A 181 27.58 -4.69 17.54
N SER A 182 26.92 -3.61 17.09
CA SER A 182 25.47 -3.53 17.07
C SER A 182 24.93 -4.15 15.79
N THR A 183 23.84 -4.91 15.90
CA THR A 183 23.30 -5.69 14.78
C THR A 183 21.80 -5.56 14.66
N VAL A 184 21.27 -5.67 13.44
CA VAL A 184 19.84 -5.90 13.21
C VAL A 184 19.63 -7.09 12.28
N ASP A 185 18.59 -7.88 12.56
CA ASP A 185 18.13 -8.95 11.67
C ASP A 185 16.62 -9.18 11.73
N SER A 186 16.13 -9.90 10.73
CA SER A 186 14.73 -10.28 10.56
C SER A 186 14.44 -11.74 10.98
N CYS A 187 15.18 -12.27 11.96
CA CYS A 187 15.04 -13.65 12.43
C CYS A 187 14.39 -13.75 13.81
N PRO A 188 13.46 -14.70 14.04
CA PRO A 188 13.09 -15.82 13.17
C PRO A 188 11.99 -15.50 12.12
N SER A 189 11.47 -14.28 12.09
CA SER A 189 10.35 -13.89 11.23
C SER A 189 10.59 -12.56 10.55
N GLY A 190 10.42 -12.53 9.22
CA GLY A 190 10.50 -11.35 8.36
C GLY A 190 9.47 -10.27 8.66
N SER A 191 8.55 -10.50 9.59
CA SER A 191 7.61 -9.50 10.11
C SER A 191 8.17 -8.61 11.23
N THR A 192 9.41 -8.87 11.65
CA THR A 192 10.01 -8.25 12.81
C THR A 192 11.46 -7.85 12.55
N LEU A 193 11.87 -6.66 12.97
CA LEU A 193 13.27 -6.24 13.03
C LEU A 193 13.79 -6.33 14.46
N ASN A 194 14.83 -7.13 14.68
CA ASN A 194 15.44 -7.36 15.98
C ASN A 194 16.78 -6.64 16.06
N PHE A 195 16.83 -5.58 16.87
CA PHE A 195 18.03 -4.79 17.08
C PHE A 195 18.72 -5.22 18.37
N ARG A 196 20.03 -5.41 18.29
CA ARG A 196 20.90 -5.73 19.43
C ARG A 196 21.95 -4.64 19.54
N LEU A 197 21.70 -3.66 20.40
CA LEU A 197 22.56 -2.50 20.57
C LEU A 197 23.65 -2.84 21.60
N ARG A 198 24.90 -2.77 21.17
CA ARG A 198 26.09 -3.18 21.92
C ARG A 198 27.18 -2.14 21.82
N SER A 199 27.97 -2.02 22.89
CA SER A 199 29.11 -1.09 22.96
C SER A 199 28.71 0.38 22.69
N CYS A 200 27.58 0.80 23.24
CA CYS A 200 27.04 2.15 23.06
C CYS A 200 27.52 3.10 24.17
N SER A 201 27.20 4.39 24.06
CA SER A 201 27.40 5.39 25.12
C SER A 201 26.46 5.20 26.34
N PHE A 202 25.62 4.17 26.31
CA PHE A 202 24.62 3.80 27.29
C PHE A 202 24.59 2.26 27.44
N ASP A 203 23.84 1.76 28.43
CA ASP A 203 23.73 0.33 28.70
C ASP A 203 23.19 -0.44 27.49
N SER A 204 23.85 -1.54 27.15
CA SER A 204 23.45 -2.37 26.02
C SER A 204 22.06 -2.96 26.24
N TYR A 205 21.20 -2.88 25.23
CA TYR A 205 19.86 -3.44 25.29
C TYR A 205 19.39 -3.94 23.91
N ASP A 206 18.32 -4.72 23.93
CA ASP A 206 17.66 -5.24 22.73
C ASP A 206 16.32 -4.54 22.53
N LEU A 207 15.99 -4.21 21.29
CA LEU A 207 14.69 -3.67 20.93
C LEU A 207 14.16 -4.37 19.68
N ARG A 208 12.85 -4.37 19.55
CA ARG A 208 12.15 -5.08 18.48
C ARG A 208 11.09 -4.20 17.86
N PHE A 209 11.07 -4.16 16.53
CA PHE A 209 10.04 -3.49 15.75
C PHE A 209 9.20 -4.52 15.00
N ASP A 210 7.92 -4.66 15.35
CA ASP A 210 6.99 -5.55 14.64
C ASP A 210 6.23 -4.72 13.59
N CYS A 211 6.43 -5.04 12.31
CA CYS A 211 5.95 -4.24 11.19
C CYS A 211 4.42 -4.32 11.03
N LEU A 212 3.81 -3.16 10.78
CA LEU A 212 2.38 -3.00 10.54
C LEU A 212 2.05 -2.56 9.10
N GLY A 213 3.01 -2.00 8.38
CA GLY A 213 2.80 -1.57 7.00
C GLY A 213 3.89 -0.65 6.53
N HIS A 214 4.01 -0.53 5.21
CA HIS A 214 4.91 0.42 4.57
C HIS A 214 4.29 0.90 3.26
N TRP A 215 4.63 2.12 2.85
CA TRP A 215 4.16 2.68 1.58
C TRP A 215 5.13 3.75 1.09
N LYS A 216 5.10 4.01 -0.22
CA LYS A 216 5.97 5.02 -0.82
C LYS A 216 5.68 6.40 -0.22
N GLY A 217 6.76 7.07 0.18
CA GLY A 217 6.78 8.45 0.62
C GLY A 217 7.40 9.37 -0.44
N PRO A 218 7.56 10.65 -0.12
CA PRO A 218 8.21 11.61 -1.02
C PRO A 218 9.71 11.34 -1.15
N ASN A 219 10.33 11.82 -2.24
CA ASN A 219 11.78 11.82 -2.47
C ASN A 219 12.45 10.42 -2.45
N ASP A 220 11.82 9.41 -3.03
CA ASP A 220 12.32 8.01 -3.08
C ASP A 220 12.59 7.41 -1.68
N GLN A 221 11.83 7.88 -0.68
CA GLN A 221 11.82 7.33 0.67
C GLN A 221 10.54 6.53 0.88
N THR A 222 10.58 5.62 1.84
CA THR A 222 9.43 4.76 2.15
C THR A 222 9.05 4.95 3.61
N PHE A 223 7.76 5.18 3.86
CA PHE A 223 7.21 5.15 5.20
C PHE A 223 7.15 3.72 5.70
N LEU A 224 7.48 3.53 6.97
CA LEU A 224 7.40 2.25 7.65
C LEU A 224 6.75 2.47 9.01
N VAL A 225 5.71 1.72 9.31
CA VAL A 225 5.01 1.77 10.59
C VAL A 225 5.18 0.44 11.32
N PHE A 226 5.43 0.50 12.62
CA PHE A 226 5.64 -0.66 13.46
C PHE A 226 5.19 -0.44 14.90
N THR A 227 5.12 -1.53 15.66
CA THR A 227 5.08 -1.48 17.12
C THR A 227 6.49 -1.55 17.70
N ASP A 228 6.78 -0.71 18.70
CA ASP A 228 8.09 -0.60 19.36
C ASP A 228 8.07 -1.31 20.70
N SER A 229 8.85 -2.38 20.89
CA SER A 229 8.82 -3.21 22.12
C SER A 229 9.09 -2.44 23.41
N ARG A 230 9.75 -1.28 23.35
CA ARG A 230 10.06 -0.42 24.50
C ARG A 230 8.83 0.25 25.11
N HIS A 231 7.67 0.19 24.46
CA HIS A 231 6.42 0.72 25.02
C HIS A 231 5.99 0.01 26.31
N LEU A 232 6.44 -1.22 26.53
CA LEU A 232 6.15 -1.99 27.75
C LEU A 232 6.72 -1.32 29.00
N ASP A 233 7.77 -0.50 28.85
CA ASP A 233 8.37 0.28 29.94
C ASP A 233 7.58 1.58 30.23
N GLY A 234 6.45 1.81 29.54
CA GLY A 234 5.52 2.92 29.77
C GLY A 234 5.99 4.31 29.30
N GLN A 235 7.25 4.45 28.88
CA GLN A 235 7.83 5.75 28.49
C GLN A 235 7.81 6.03 26.98
N LYS A 236 7.63 5.00 26.15
CA LYS A 236 7.75 5.09 24.69
C LYS A 236 6.40 4.84 23.99
N PRO A 237 6.18 5.45 22.81
CA PRO A 237 5.01 5.15 21.98
C PRO A 237 4.95 3.67 21.64
N LYS A 238 3.77 3.06 21.71
CA LYS A 238 3.54 1.70 21.19
C LYS A 238 3.70 1.66 19.68
N TYR A 239 3.06 2.57 18.96
CA TYR A 239 3.15 2.66 17.51
C TYR A 239 4.10 3.78 17.11
N ARG A 240 4.96 3.55 16.12
CA ARG A 240 5.89 4.55 15.62
C ARG A 240 5.96 4.52 14.11
N CYS A 241 6.27 5.67 13.55
CA CYS A 241 6.48 5.84 12.13
C CYS A 241 7.97 6.06 11.85
N ALA A 242 8.44 5.56 10.72
CA ALA A 242 9.78 5.74 10.24
C ALA A 242 9.78 6.12 8.76
N LEU A 243 10.84 6.80 8.34
CA LEU A 243 11.21 6.96 6.95
C LEU A 243 12.51 6.20 6.74
N TYR A 244 12.58 5.40 5.69
CA TYR A 244 13.82 4.74 5.31
C TYR A 244 14.11 4.87 3.81
N ARG A 245 15.38 4.69 3.46
CA ARG A 245 15.86 4.65 2.09
C ARG A 245 17.01 3.65 2.00
N GLN A 246 17.05 2.88 0.91
CA GLN A 246 18.16 1.97 0.63
C GLN A 246 18.95 2.49 -0.56
N ASP A 247 20.27 2.59 -0.39
CA ASP A 247 21.19 2.89 -1.47
C ASP A 247 21.31 1.66 -2.40
N LYS A 248 21.01 1.85 -3.69
CA LYS A 248 20.96 0.77 -4.69
C LYS A 248 22.32 0.17 -5.03
N VAL A 249 23.42 0.88 -4.72
CA VAL A 249 24.79 0.46 -5.07
C VAL A 249 25.45 -0.27 -3.90
N THR A 250 25.35 0.32 -2.71
CA THR A 250 26.02 -0.16 -1.50
C THR A 250 25.14 -1.10 -0.68
N GLY A 251 23.83 -1.10 -0.91
CA GLY A 251 22.85 -1.84 -0.09
C GLY A 251 22.64 -1.24 1.30
N GLN A 252 23.31 -0.12 1.63
CA GLN A 252 23.17 0.56 2.91
C GLN A 252 21.75 1.11 3.08
N VAL A 253 21.17 0.93 4.27
CA VAL A 253 19.83 1.43 4.60
C VAL A 253 19.95 2.53 5.64
N GLU A 254 19.39 3.70 5.35
CA GLU A 254 19.22 4.79 6.31
C GLU A 254 17.77 4.75 6.80
N MET A 255 17.56 4.83 8.12
CA MET A 255 16.22 4.84 8.70
C MET A 255 16.14 5.85 9.84
N ALA A 256 15.11 6.70 9.83
CA ALA A 256 14.80 7.63 10.90
C ALA A 256 13.41 7.34 11.47
N VAL A 257 13.24 7.47 12.78
CA VAL A 257 12.01 7.14 13.50
C VAL A 257 11.43 8.39 14.19
N SER A 258 10.12 8.58 14.13
CA SER A 258 9.35 9.67 14.74
C SER A 258 9.36 9.62 16.26
N ARG A 259 9.21 10.78 16.92
CA ARG A 259 9.16 10.84 18.40
C ARG A 259 7.91 10.19 18.98
N ASP A 260 6.80 10.26 18.26
CA ASP A 260 5.47 9.79 18.67
C ASP A 260 4.86 8.86 17.61
N SER A 261 3.55 8.58 17.71
CA SER A 261 2.86 7.70 16.75
C SER A 261 2.47 8.38 15.44
N THR A 262 2.85 9.64 15.23
CA THR A 262 2.62 10.36 13.96
C THR A 262 3.80 10.17 13.00
N CYS A 263 3.55 10.39 11.70
CA CYS A 263 4.62 10.47 10.71
C CYS A 263 5.16 11.89 10.51
N THR A 264 4.86 12.84 11.40
CA THR A 264 5.19 14.28 11.23
C THR A 264 6.03 14.85 12.38
N THR A 265 5.87 14.34 13.61
CA THR A 265 6.62 14.84 14.77
C THR A 265 8.07 14.34 14.79
N ASP A 266 9.02 15.28 14.70
CA ASP A 266 10.46 15.00 14.74
C ASP A 266 10.89 13.92 13.74
N LEU A 267 10.26 13.86 12.57
CA LEU A 267 10.62 12.96 11.47
C LEU A 267 10.69 13.78 10.20
N TYR A 268 11.86 14.02 9.64
CA TYR A 268 12.00 14.89 8.46
C TYR A 268 12.33 14.09 7.20
N ASN A 269 13.28 13.18 7.30
CA ASN A 269 13.72 12.29 6.23
C ASN A 269 14.42 11.06 6.84
N ALA A 270 14.83 10.10 6.00
CA ALA A 270 15.50 8.86 6.42
C ALA A 270 16.81 9.03 7.24
N THR A 271 17.44 10.21 7.22
CA THR A 271 18.68 10.53 7.96
C THR A 271 18.48 11.49 9.13
N ASN A 272 17.28 12.07 9.27
CA ASN A 272 16.97 13.09 10.27
C ASN A 272 15.59 12.84 10.86
N GLY A 273 15.60 12.27 12.07
CA GLY A 273 14.43 12.11 12.90
C GLY A 273 14.77 12.11 14.39
N PHE A 274 13.86 11.63 15.23
CA PHE A 274 14.06 11.55 16.68
C PHE A 274 15.09 10.49 17.06
N GLU A 275 15.08 9.36 16.36
CA GLU A 275 16.09 8.31 16.42
C GLU A 275 16.51 7.98 14.98
N THR A 276 17.79 7.71 14.74
CA THR A 276 18.31 7.36 13.41
C THR A 276 19.17 6.11 13.47
N PHE A 277 19.08 5.30 12.43
CA PHE A 277 19.81 4.05 12.24
C PHE A 277 20.46 4.05 10.86
N VAL A 278 21.70 3.57 10.80
CA VAL A 278 22.40 3.32 9.54
C VAL A 278 22.77 1.85 9.50
N LEU A 279 22.19 1.10 8.56
CA LEU A 279 22.32 -0.35 8.45
C LEU A 279 23.28 -0.69 7.33
N SER A 280 24.40 -1.34 7.68
CA SER A 280 25.39 -1.82 6.72
C SER A 280 25.28 -3.34 6.59
N GLN A 281 25.03 -3.84 5.38
CA GLN A 281 24.76 -5.26 5.14
C GLN A 281 25.93 -6.14 5.61
N LYS A 282 25.61 -7.24 6.30
CA LYS A 282 26.61 -8.26 6.64
C LYS A 282 26.89 -9.11 5.41
N THR A 283 28.15 -9.47 5.22
CA THR A 283 28.53 -10.42 4.17
C THR A 283 27.81 -11.75 4.38
N GLU A 284 27.10 -12.19 3.35
CA GLU A 284 26.44 -13.49 3.35
C GLU A 284 27.48 -14.61 3.22
N SER A 285 27.17 -15.77 3.80
CA SER A 285 27.99 -16.96 3.60
C SER A 285 28.05 -17.33 2.12
N PRO A 286 29.19 -17.80 1.59
CA PRO A 286 29.25 -18.29 0.22
C PRO A 286 28.29 -19.48 0.03
N TRP A 287 27.86 -19.71 -1.21
CA TRP A 287 27.10 -20.91 -1.55
C TRP A 287 27.99 -22.16 -1.49
N PRO A 288 27.42 -23.36 -1.24
CA PRO A 288 28.17 -24.60 -1.39
C PRO A 288 28.82 -24.72 -2.78
N PRO A 289 30.03 -25.28 -2.91
CA PRO A 289 30.72 -25.44 -4.19
C PRO A 289 29.85 -26.09 -5.28
N GLU A 290 29.09 -27.12 -4.91
CA GLU A 290 28.23 -27.91 -5.80
C GLU A 290 27.11 -27.08 -6.44
N VAL A 291 26.69 -26.00 -5.77
CA VAL A 291 25.69 -25.05 -6.26
C VAL A 291 26.37 -23.86 -6.97
N SER A 292 27.56 -23.46 -6.52
CA SER A 292 28.29 -22.32 -7.07
C SER A 292 28.82 -22.54 -8.49
N PHE A 293 29.29 -23.76 -8.78
CA PHE A 293 29.89 -24.11 -10.08
C PHE A 293 28.89 -24.69 -11.09
N GLY A 294 27.65 -24.93 -10.68
CA GLY A 294 26.60 -25.46 -11.55
C GLY A 294 26.20 -24.47 -12.65
N ILE A 295 26.15 -24.93 -13.89
CA ILE A 295 25.59 -24.15 -15.01
C ILE A 295 24.08 -24.40 -15.02
N CYS A 296 23.32 -23.62 -14.25
CA CYS A 296 21.86 -23.56 -14.36
C CYS A 296 21.41 -22.09 -14.30
N SER A 297 20.37 -21.75 -15.06
CA SER A 297 19.71 -20.45 -14.97
C SER A 297 18.20 -20.63 -15.12
N PHE A 298 17.43 -19.78 -14.45
CA PHE A 298 16.00 -19.72 -14.70
C PHE A 298 15.71 -19.19 -16.12
N PRO A 299 14.56 -19.56 -16.70
CA PRO A 299 14.17 -19.03 -18.00
C PRO A 299 14.08 -17.51 -18.01
N LYS A 300 14.51 -16.88 -19.11
CA LYS A 300 14.53 -15.41 -19.26
C LYS A 300 13.17 -14.74 -19.06
N TRP A 301 12.07 -15.45 -19.32
CA TRP A 301 10.72 -14.92 -19.14
C TRP A 301 10.37 -14.70 -17.65
N MET A 302 11.08 -15.36 -16.73
CA MET A 302 10.95 -15.15 -15.29
C MET A 302 11.68 -13.90 -14.80
N PHE A 303 12.64 -13.37 -15.56
CA PHE A 303 13.50 -12.29 -15.07
C PHE A 303 12.71 -11.02 -14.77
N GLY A 304 13.15 -10.30 -13.73
CA GLY A 304 12.58 -9.03 -13.30
C GLY A 304 11.97 -9.08 -11.91
N THR A 305 11.14 -8.09 -11.61
CA THR A 305 10.50 -7.90 -10.31
C THR A 305 9.00 -8.17 -10.42
N TRP A 306 8.57 -9.14 -9.64
CA TRP A 306 7.19 -9.51 -9.40
C TRP A 306 6.81 -9.08 -7.97
N GLU A 307 5.58 -9.33 -7.56
CA GLU A 307 5.02 -8.91 -6.26
C GLU A 307 5.96 -9.19 -5.08
N TYR A 308 6.21 -10.48 -4.82
CA TYR A 308 7.02 -10.97 -3.71
C TYR A 308 8.23 -11.76 -4.20
N VAL A 309 8.48 -11.70 -5.51
CA VAL A 309 9.53 -12.46 -6.19
C VAL A 309 10.42 -11.54 -7.02
N ARG A 310 11.74 -11.70 -6.90
CA ARG A 310 12.73 -11.11 -7.82
C ARG A 310 13.57 -12.22 -8.42
N VAL A 311 13.68 -12.27 -9.75
CA VAL A 311 14.47 -13.29 -10.45
C VAL A 311 15.56 -12.63 -11.28
N GLU A 312 16.79 -13.06 -11.06
CA GLU A 312 17.99 -12.61 -11.76
C GLU A 312 18.86 -13.82 -12.12
N ALA A 313 18.89 -14.16 -13.42
CA ALA A 313 19.67 -15.27 -13.95
C ALA A 313 19.40 -16.62 -13.24
N ASP A 314 20.30 -17.04 -12.37
CA ASP A 314 20.26 -18.31 -11.63
C ASP A 314 19.68 -18.18 -10.22
N THR A 315 19.31 -16.96 -9.81
CA THR A 315 18.90 -16.65 -8.45
C THR A 315 17.50 -16.05 -8.42
N MET A 316 16.68 -16.52 -7.50
CA MET A 316 15.33 -16.06 -7.23
C MET A 316 15.22 -15.72 -5.74
N VAL A 317 14.77 -14.52 -5.40
CA VAL A 317 14.42 -14.13 -4.03
C VAL A 317 12.90 -14.17 -3.92
N TYR A 318 12.37 -14.99 -3.00
CA TYR A 318 10.94 -15.13 -2.74
C TYR A 318 10.63 -14.79 -1.28
N LYS A 319 9.73 -13.85 -1.06
CA LYS A 319 9.18 -13.52 0.26
C LYS A 319 7.88 -14.28 0.45
N ASP A 320 7.87 -15.25 1.35
CA ASP A 320 6.66 -15.97 1.73
C ASP A 320 5.91 -15.18 2.81
N HIS A 321 4.76 -14.62 2.45
CA HIS A 321 3.92 -13.83 3.35
C HIS A 321 3.12 -14.67 4.34
N THR A 322 3.05 -16.00 4.16
CA THR A 322 2.40 -16.92 5.11
C THR A 322 3.34 -17.25 6.26
N SER A 323 4.58 -17.62 5.96
CA SER A 323 5.57 -17.98 6.99
C SER A 323 6.47 -16.82 7.44
N PHE A 324 6.40 -15.68 6.76
CA PHE A 324 7.32 -14.55 6.91
C PHE A 324 8.79 -14.98 6.78
N LYS A 325 9.08 -15.81 5.77
CA LYS A 325 10.45 -16.21 5.41
C LYS A 325 10.82 -15.66 4.05
N THR A 326 12.03 -15.12 3.92
CA THR A 326 12.63 -14.81 2.63
C THR A 326 13.52 -15.96 2.24
N TYR A 327 13.24 -16.57 1.10
CA TYR A 327 14.07 -17.58 0.48
C TYR A 327 14.92 -16.93 -0.61
N THR A 328 16.23 -17.09 -0.51
CA THR A 328 17.15 -16.91 -1.65
C THR A 328 17.38 -18.27 -2.26
N ILE A 329 16.85 -18.46 -3.46
CA ILE A 329 16.77 -19.73 -4.18
C ILE A 329 17.72 -19.66 -5.36
N LYS A 330 18.70 -20.57 -5.40
CA LYS A 330 19.68 -20.68 -6.48
C LYS A 330 19.40 -21.93 -7.29
N CYS A 331 19.43 -21.83 -8.62
CA CYS A 331 19.26 -23.01 -9.45
C CYS A 331 20.46 -23.96 -9.31
N ALA A 332 20.18 -25.24 -9.03
CA ALA A 332 21.19 -26.28 -8.84
C ALA A 332 21.17 -27.36 -9.95
N GLY A 333 20.16 -27.34 -10.82
CA GLY A 333 20.05 -28.19 -12.00
C GLY A 333 18.67 -28.15 -12.64
N GLU A 334 18.61 -28.48 -13.94
CA GLU A 334 17.34 -28.67 -14.67
C GLU A 334 16.96 -30.16 -14.64
N HIS A 335 15.67 -30.45 -14.46
CA HIS A 335 15.15 -31.82 -14.60
C HIS A 335 14.86 -32.12 -16.08
N GLU A 336 14.69 -33.39 -16.47
CA GLU A 336 14.29 -33.76 -17.84
C GLU A 336 12.97 -33.10 -18.28
N GLU A 337 12.12 -32.78 -17.30
CA GLU A 337 10.91 -31.98 -17.51
C GLU A 337 11.27 -30.49 -17.46
N SER A 338 11.15 -29.79 -18.60
CA SER A 338 11.52 -28.37 -18.77
C SER A 338 10.89 -27.36 -17.81
N ASN A 339 9.85 -27.75 -17.06
CA ASN A 339 9.17 -26.92 -16.08
C ASN A 339 9.57 -27.22 -14.62
N LYS A 340 10.53 -28.12 -14.38
CA LYS A 340 11.02 -28.47 -13.04
C LYS A 340 12.51 -28.22 -12.91
N TYR A 341 12.87 -27.59 -11.79
CA TYR A 341 14.24 -27.17 -11.51
C TYR A 341 14.62 -27.66 -10.12
N LEU A 342 15.72 -28.39 -10.02
CA LEU A 342 16.36 -28.60 -8.73
C LEU A 342 16.93 -27.26 -8.27
N VAL A 343 16.58 -26.86 -7.06
CA VAL A 343 17.02 -25.60 -6.47
C VAL A 343 17.65 -25.84 -5.11
N PHE A 344 18.57 -24.94 -4.74
CA PHE A 344 19.10 -24.84 -3.39
C PHE A 344 18.60 -23.54 -2.78
N SER A 345 17.87 -23.64 -1.68
CA SER A 345 17.27 -22.50 -1.02
C SER A 345 17.98 -22.20 0.29
N ARG A 346 18.15 -20.92 0.59
CA ARG A 346 18.64 -20.40 1.87
C ARG A 346 17.66 -19.36 2.39
N THR A 347 17.22 -19.51 3.64
CA THR A 347 16.36 -18.50 4.28
C THR A 347 17.17 -17.32 4.82
N GLN A 348 16.50 -16.21 5.15
CA GLN A 348 17.15 -15.06 5.83
C GLN A 348 17.81 -15.44 7.17
N CYS A 349 17.43 -16.59 7.74
CA CYS A 349 17.98 -17.15 8.96
C CYS A 349 19.08 -18.20 8.76
N ASN A 350 19.58 -18.35 7.53
CA ASN A 350 20.60 -19.33 7.12
C ASN A 350 20.14 -20.80 7.24
N GLU A 351 18.84 -21.06 7.14
CA GLU A 351 18.35 -22.44 6.96
C GLU A 351 18.52 -22.81 5.50
N GLU A 352 19.21 -23.91 5.22
CA GLU A 352 19.59 -24.31 3.87
C GLU A 352 19.05 -25.70 3.52
N SER A 353 18.53 -25.84 2.31
CA SER A 353 18.07 -27.14 1.79
C SER A 353 17.97 -27.17 0.28
N TYR A 354 18.13 -28.36 -0.29
CA TYR A 354 17.70 -28.69 -1.64
C TYR A 354 16.18 -28.91 -1.68
N ASN A 355 15.56 -28.40 -2.72
CA ASN A 355 14.15 -28.64 -3.03
C ASN A 355 13.99 -28.70 -4.56
N CYS A 356 12.82 -29.07 -5.07
CA CYS A 356 12.46 -28.90 -6.46
C CYS A 356 11.44 -27.77 -6.61
N MET A 357 11.60 -26.97 -7.66
CA MET A 357 10.68 -25.91 -8.03
C MET A 357 10.03 -26.25 -9.36
N ARG A 358 8.69 -26.23 -9.41
CA ARG A 358 7.91 -26.32 -10.64
C ARG A 358 7.48 -24.92 -11.05
N ILE A 359 7.57 -24.57 -12.32
CA ILE A 359 7.25 -23.24 -12.83
C ILE A 359 6.22 -23.30 -13.97
N ALA A 360 5.45 -22.24 -14.12
CA ALA A 360 4.52 -22.07 -15.24
C ALA A 360 4.49 -20.61 -15.71
N ASN A 361 4.61 -20.44 -17.03
CA ASN A 361 4.41 -19.15 -17.69
C ASN A 361 2.94 -19.02 -18.08
N ARG A 362 2.15 -18.24 -17.32
CA ARG A 362 0.71 -18.06 -17.57
C ARG A 362 0.43 -16.91 -18.51
N SER A 363 1.20 -15.84 -18.39
CA SER A 363 1.23 -14.74 -19.36
C SER A 363 2.54 -13.95 -19.21
N LYS A 364 2.75 -12.92 -20.03
CA LYS A 364 3.92 -12.04 -19.90
C LYS A 364 4.04 -11.35 -18.54
N ASN A 365 2.91 -11.17 -17.85
CA ASN A 365 2.84 -10.50 -16.55
C ASN A 365 2.37 -11.43 -15.43
N ILE A 366 2.26 -12.75 -15.68
CA ILE A 366 1.81 -13.72 -14.67
C ILE A 366 2.76 -14.93 -14.70
N LEU A 367 3.50 -15.07 -13.61
CA LEU A 367 4.34 -16.21 -13.28
C LEU A 367 3.61 -17.03 -12.22
N GLU A 368 3.66 -18.35 -12.35
CA GLU A 368 3.33 -19.24 -11.26
C GLU A 368 4.50 -20.17 -10.95
N PHE A 369 4.65 -20.52 -9.68
CA PHE A 369 5.61 -21.53 -9.26
C PHE A 369 5.11 -22.31 -8.05
N GLN A 370 5.71 -23.46 -7.81
CA GLN A 370 5.52 -24.31 -6.64
C GLN A 370 6.88 -24.75 -6.12
N LEU A 371 7.02 -24.81 -4.80
CA LEU A 371 8.12 -25.51 -4.16
C LEU A 371 7.63 -26.88 -3.71
N GLY A 372 8.48 -27.90 -3.85
CA GLY A 372 8.17 -29.24 -3.37
C GLY A 372 7.90 -29.24 -1.86
N THR A 373 6.96 -30.08 -1.44
CA THR A 373 6.55 -30.23 -0.04
C THR A 373 7.67 -30.79 0.84
N ASN A 374 8.50 -31.65 0.27
CA ASN A 374 9.69 -32.21 0.91
C ASN A 374 10.96 -31.51 0.42
N SER A 375 11.88 -31.27 1.35
CA SER A 375 13.23 -30.76 1.10
C SER A 375 14.27 -31.71 1.68
N SER A 376 15.52 -31.61 1.22
CA SER A 376 16.63 -32.47 1.65
C SER A 376 17.90 -31.66 1.89
N THR A 377 18.80 -32.15 2.73
CA THR A 377 20.16 -31.62 2.86
C THR A 377 21.09 -32.15 1.77
N SER A 378 20.69 -33.21 1.06
CA SER A 378 21.45 -33.82 -0.04
C SER A 378 20.80 -33.55 -1.40
N LYS A 379 21.63 -33.60 -2.45
CA LYS A 379 21.19 -33.45 -3.84
C LYS A 379 20.53 -34.74 -4.33
N ASP A 380 19.21 -34.86 -4.12
CA ASP A 380 18.39 -35.97 -4.65
C ASP A 380 17.35 -35.46 -5.65
N VAL A 381 17.75 -35.36 -6.92
CA VAL A 381 16.90 -34.82 -7.98
C VAL A 381 15.65 -35.68 -8.20
N TYR A 382 15.77 -37.01 -8.14
CA TYR A 382 14.69 -37.92 -8.52
C TYR A 382 13.54 -37.90 -7.54
N SER A 383 13.82 -37.94 -6.23
CA SER A 383 12.75 -37.86 -5.22
C SER A 383 12.16 -36.46 -5.14
N LEU A 384 13.02 -35.42 -5.11
CA LEU A 384 12.57 -34.04 -4.93
C LEU A 384 11.76 -33.53 -6.12
N CYS A 385 12.09 -33.92 -7.35
CA CYS A 385 11.36 -33.49 -8.56
C CYS A 385 10.29 -34.47 -9.05
N SER A 386 9.97 -35.51 -8.27
CA SER A 386 8.84 -36.38 -8.54
C SER A 386 7.50 -35.61 -8.47
N ASN A 387 6.50 -36.03 -9.25
CA ASN A 387 5.17 -35.39 -9.24
C ASN A 387 4.51 -35.45 -7.84
N ASP A 388 4.75 -36.53 -7.10
CA ASP A 388 4.20 -36.73 -5.75
C ASP A 388 4.70 -35.71 -4.72
N ASN A 389 5.82 -35.02 -5.02
CA ASN A 389 6.34 -33.97 -4.14
C ASN A 389 5.60 -32.62 -4.31
N PHE A 390 4.70 -32.49 -5.29
CA PHE A 390 3.95 -31.27 -5.57
C PHE A 390 2.45 -31.48 -5.28
N ASP A 391 1.83 -30.49 -4.64
CA ASP A 391 0.37 -30.41 -4.53
C ASP A 391 -0.14 -29.52 -5.67
N ASP A 392 -0.92 -30.08 -6.61
CA ASP A 392 -1.46 -29.36 -7.77
C ASP A 392 -2.33 -28.13 -7.40
N ASN A 393 -2.76 -27.99 -6.14
CA ASN A 393 -3.53 -26.82 -5.68
C ASN A 393 -2.70 -25.73 -4.99
N SER A 394 -1.39 -25.95 -4.81
CA SER A 394 -0.49 -25.08 -4.03
C SER A 394 0.32 -24.09 -4.86
N TRP A 395 -0.15 -23.74 -6.07
CA TRP A 395 0.53 -22.76 -6.92
C TRP A 395 0.61 -21.39 -6.23
N ILE A 396 1.77 -20.76 -6.31
CA ILE A 396 1.97 -19.37 -5.92
C ILE A 396 1.91 -18.53 -7.18
N THR A 397 0.88 -17.69 -7.29
CA THR A 397 0.70 -16.77 -8.43
C THR A 397 1.38 -15.46 -8.13
N GLN A 398 2.08 -14.90 -9.11
CA GLN A 398 2.81 -13.64 -9.00
C GLN A 398 2.58 -12.77 -10.25
N GLY A 399 2.23 -11.52 -9.99
CA GLY A 399 2.05 -10.44 -10.95
C GLY A 399 3.33 -9.65 -11.16
N ARG A 400 3.56 -9.23 -12.40
CA ARG A 400 4.74 -8.41 -12.74
C ARG A 400 4.53 -6.96 -12.28
N LEU A 401 5.50 -6.39 -11.56
CA LEU A 401 5.43 -4.99 -11.10
C LEU A 401 5.94 -4.00 -12.15
N ASP A 402 6.93 -4.40 -12.95
CA ASP A 402 7.49 -3.61 -14.04
C ASP A 402 6.67 -3.81 -15.33
N LEU A 403 5.51 -3.16 -15.41
CA LEU A 403 4.61 -3.23 -16.56
C LEU A 403 5.17 -2.47 -17.78
N THR A 404 6.25 -2.97 -18.35
CA THR A 404 6.82 -2.54 -19.63
C THR A 404 6.13 -3.18 -20.83
N SER A 405 5.27 -4.17 -20.59
CA SER A 405 4.57 -4.90 -21.63
C SER A 405 3.45 -4.05 -22.27
N PRO A 406 3.24 -4.18 -23.59
CA PRO A 406 2.15 -3.49 -24.28
C PRO A 406 0.80 -3.75 -23.59
N MET A 407 -0.07 -2.74 -23.58
CA MET A 407 -1.43 -2.78 -22.99
C MET A 407 -2.24 -4.00 -23.44
N GLN A 408 -2.00 -4.49 -24.66
CA GLN A 408 -2.61 -5.70 -25.21
C GLN A 408 -2.38 -6.98 -24.36
N ASN A 409 -1.35 -7.02 -23.51
CA ASN A 409 -1.10 -8.16 -22.62
C ASN A 409 -1.76 -8.02 -21.24
N ARG A 410 -2.53 -6.94 -21.03
CA ARG A 410 -3.19 -6.59 -19.76
C ARG A 410 -4.70 -6.44 -19.90
N LEU A 411 -5.26 -6.89 -21.02
CA LEU A 411 -6.69 -6.75 -21.28
C LEU A 411 -7.49 -7.65 -20.34
N CYS A 412 -8.53 -7.09 -19.75
CA CYS A 412 -9.55 -7.87 -19.07
C CYS A 412 -10.28 -8.74 -20.10
N PRO A 413 -10.69 -9.97 -19.73
CA PRO A 413 -11.25 -10.92 -20.70
C PRO A 413 -12.71 -10.63 -21.09
N ILE A 414 -13.34 -9.66 -20.43
CA ILE A 414 -14.72 -9.27 -20.68
C ILE A 414 -14.78 -7.85 -21.24
N THR A 415 -15.82 -7.56 -22.01
CA THR A 415 -16.09 -6.21 -22.52
C THR A 415 -17.59 -5.93 -22.50
N GLY A 416 -17.97 -4.74 -22.01
CA GLY A 416 -19.37 -4.35 -21.82
C GLY A 416 -19.83 -4.48 -20.37
N GLU A 417 -21.14 -4.34 -20.15
CA GLU A 417 -21.77 -4.34 -18.83
C GLU A 417 -22.52 -5.66 -18.61
N TYR A 418 -22.26 -6.31 -17.47
CA TYR A 418 -22.88 -7.56 -17.05
C TYR A 418 -23.52 -7.39 -15.68
N THR A 419 -24.71 -7.95 -15.48
CA THR A 419 -25.41 -7.94 -14.19
C THR A 419 -25.95 -9.31 -13.82
N GLY A 420 -26.07 -9.58 -12.52
CA GLY A 420 -26.66 -10.80 -12.00
C GLY A 420 -26.88 -10.74 -10.50
N ARG A 421 -27.48 -11.78 -9.92
CA ARG A 421 -27.69 -11.90 -8.48
C ARG A 421 -26.53 -12.62 -7.82
N ILE A 422 -26.21 -12.24 -6.58
CA ILE A 422 -25.20 -12.93 -5.78
C ILE A 422 -25.82 -14.22 -5.21
N PRO A 423 -25.24 -15.41 -5.47
CA PRO A 423 -25.82 -16.69 -5.05
C PRO A 423 -26.08 -16.79 -3.54
N ASP A 424 -25.17 -16.25 -2.73
CA ASP A 424 -25.21 -16.34 -1.26
C ASP A 424 -26.03 -15.20 -0.62
N ALA A 425 -26.44 -14.19 -1.41
CA ALA A 425 -27.20 -13.03 -0.97
C ALA A 425 -28.21 -12.62 -2.07
N PRO A 426 -29.38 -13.27 -2.14
CA PRO A 426 -30.27 -13.17 -3.29
C PRO A 426 -30.90 -11.78 -3.48
N ASP A 427 -30.94 -10.97 -2.42
CA ASP A 427 -31.41 -9.57 -2.44
C ASP A 427 -30.36 -8.61 -3.03
N LEU A 428 -29.11 -9.08 -3.19
CA LEU A 428 -28.01 -8.32 -3.74
C LEU A 428 -27.75 -8.68 -5.20
N CYS A 429 -27.50 -7.63 -5.98
CA CYS A 429 -27.17 -7.66 -7.38
C CYS A 429 -25.71 -7.22 -7.55
N ALA A 430 -25.00 -7.93 -8.42
CA ALA A 430 -23.65 -7.60 -8.82
C ALA A 430 -23.67 -7.04 -10.24
N LYS A 431 -22.85 -6.02 -10.45
CA LYS A 431 -22.58 -5.41 -11.75
C LYS A 431 -21.08 -5.47 -12.02
N LEU A 432 -20.70 -5.99 -13.18
CA LEU A 432 -19.32 -6.13 -13.62
C LEU A 432 -19.18 -5.50 -15.01
N TRP A 433 -18.20 -4.61 -15.19
CA TRP A 433 -18.00 -3.99 -16.50
C TRP A 433 -16.55 -3.65 -16.81
N SER A 434 -16.26 -3.60 -18.12
CA SER A 434 -15.00 -3.11 -18.68
C SER A 434 -15.28 -2.35 -19.98
N ASP A 435 -14.55 -1.25 -20.19
CA ASP A 435 -14.69 -0.32 -21.31
C ASP A 435 -13.52 -0.48 -22.30
N CYS A 436 -13.77 -0.29 -23.60
CA CYS A 436 -12.76 -0.23 -24.64
C CYS A 436 -11.79 0.96 -24.52
N ARG A 437 -12.11 2.01 -23.75
CA ARG A 437 -11.20 3.15 -23.49
C ARG A 437 -10.08 2.82 -22.51
N ALA A 438 -10.36 1.96 -21.53
CA ALA A 438 -9.41 1.46 -20.53
C ALA A 438 -9.62 -0.06 -20.37
N PRO A 439 -9.30 -0.85 -21.41
CA PRO A 439 -9.65 -2.27 -21.46
C PRO A 439 -8.83 -3.14 -20.50
N GLU A 440 -7.84 -2.56 -19.83
CA GLU A 440 -7.10 -3.12 -18.71
C GLU A 440 -7.80 -2.94 -17.35
N LEU A 441 -8.89 -2.16 -17.30
CA LEU A 441 -9.66 -1.94 -16.09
C LEU A 441 -10.96 -2.74 -16.10
N MET A 442 -11.29 -3.28 -14.94
CA MET A 442 -12.53 -3.97 -14.64
C MET A 442 -13.11 -3.40 -13.37
N TYR A 443 -14.39 -3.10 -13.39
CA TYR A 443 -15.11 -2.52 -12.27
C TYR A 443 -16.18 -3.48 -11.79
N TYR A 444 -16.33 -3.56 -10.48
CA TYR A 444 -17.30 -4.40 -9.81
C TYR A 444 -18.11 -3.57 -8.82
N GLN A 445 -19.42 -3.76 -8.80
CA GLN A 445 -20.32 -3.05 -7.90
C GLN A 445 -21.34 -4.03 -7.33
N VAL A 446 -21.63 -3.92 -6.04
CA VAL A 446 -22.72 -4.62 -5.36
C VAL A 446 -23.79 -3.62 -4.97
N SER A 447 -25.04 -3.91 -5.30
CA SER A 447 -26.18 -3.09 -4.93
C SER A 447 -27.38 -3.94 -4.51
N ASP A 448 -28.35 -3.34 -3.83
CA ASP A 448 -29.65 -3.96 -3.63
C ASP A 448 -30.36 -4.13 -4.99
N CYS A 449 -30.95 -5.29 -5.23
CA CYS A 449 -31.63 -5.58 -6.50
C CYS A 449 -32.94 -4.82 -6.71
N THR A 450 -33.50 -4.18 -5.67
CA THR A 450 -34.83 -3.56 -5.67
C THR A 450 -34.76 -2.03 -5.70
N ASN A 451 -33.83 -1.43 -4.95
CA ASN A 451 -33.72 0.03 -4.83
C ASN A 451 -32.42 0.60 -5.43
N ASP A 452 -31.55 -0.25 -5.99
CA ASP A 452 -30.25 0.09 -6.59
C ASP A 452 -29.27 0.79 -5.62
N GLU A 453 -29.48 0.68 -4.30
CA GLU A 453 -28.58 1.19 -3.27
C GLU A 453 -27.23 0.46 -3.34
N ILE A 454 -26.13 1.21 -3.42
CA ILE A 454 -24.79 0.67 -3.63
C ILE A 454 -24.14 0.34 -2.28
N TYR A 455 -23.78 -0.93 -2.10
CA TYR A 455 -23.09 -1.43 -0.91
C TYR A 455 -21.57 -1.49 -1.09
N GLU A 456 -21.11 -1.71 -2.32
CA GLU A 456 -19.69 -1.92 -2.60
C GLU A 456 -19.34 -1.49 -4.01
N GLU A 457 -18.17 -0.87 -4.18
CA GLU A 457 -17.55 -0.56 -5.46
C GLU A 457 -16.08 -0.92 -5.40
N ARG A 458 -15.60 -1.68 -6.39
CA ARG A 458 -14.20 -2.10 -6.51
C ARG A 458 -13.68 -1.81 -7.91
N GLU A 459 -12.41 -1.45 -7.97
CA GLU A 459 -11.70 -1.21 -9.22
C GLU A 459 -10.51 -2.16 -9.31
N TYR A 460 -10.41 -2.84 -10.46
CA TYR A 460 -9.38 -3.84 -10.73
C TYR A 460 -8.59 -3.46 -11.97
N GLN A 461 -7.27 -3.56 -11.88
CA GLN A 461 -6.38 -3.57 -13.03
C GLN A 461 -6.02 -5.01 -13.39
N CYS A 462 -6.38 -5.45 -14.59
CA CYS A 462 -6.02 -6.76 -15.09
C CYS A 462 -4.52 -6.85 -15.43
N LEU A 463 -3.86 -7.89 -14.94
CA LEU A 463 -2.46 -8.17 -15.27
C LEU A 463 -2.35 -9.15 -16.44
N GLY A 464 -3.33 -10.03 -16.59
CA GLY A 464 -3.47 -10.99 -17.68
C GLY A 464 -4.51 -12.06 -17.37
N HIS A 465 -4.69 -12.99 -18.30
CA HIS A 465 -5.59 -14.13 -18.13
C HIS A 465 -5.07 -15.36 -18.88
N TRP A 466 -5.47 -16.55 -18.45
CA TRP A 466 -5.13 -17.81 -19.12
C TRP A 466 -6.28 -18.82 -19.01
N LYS A 467 -6.28 -19.81 -19.91
CA LYS A 467 -7.24 -20.92 -19.86
C LYS A 467 -6.57 -22.18 -19.36
N GLU A 468 -7.25 -22.88 -18.45
CA GLU A 468 -6.82 -24.16 -17.88
C GLU A 468 -8.05 -25.01 -17.61
N MET A 469 -8.07 -26.25 -18.12
CA MET A 469 -9.22 -27.16 -17.97
C MET A 469 -10.58 -26.54 -18.36
N ASN A 470 -10.62 -25.77 -19.46
CA ASN A 470 -11.79 -25.00 -19.94
C ASN A 470 -12.29 -23.89 -19.01
N LEU A 471 -11.61 -23.61 -17.91
CA LEU A 471 -11.84 -22.45 -17.06
C LEU A 471 -10.91 -21.31 -17.45
N LEU A 472 -11.38 -20.08 -17.29
CA LEU A 472 -10.63 -18.86 -17.54
C LEU A 472 -10.24 -18.24 -16.20
N TYR A 473 -8.94 -18.08 -15.97
CA TYR A 473 -8.39 -17.39 -14.82
C TYR A 473 -7.96 -15.99 -15.21
N THR A 474 -8.30 -15.01 -14.39
CA THR A 474 -7.91 -13.60 -14.57
C THR A 474 -7.28 -13.12 -13.30
N TYR A 475 -6.06 -12.61 -13.41
CA TYR A 475 -5.31 -12.12 -12.26
C TYR A 475 -5.27 -10.60 -12.30
N THR A 476 -5.64 -9.98 -11.18
CA THR A 476 -5.86 -8.54 -11.09
C THR A 476 -5.19 -7.94 -9.86
N GLU A 477 -4.87 -6.65 -9.96
CA GLU A 477 -4.49 -5.80 -8.83
C GLU A 477 -5.69 -4.92 -8.47
N ARG A 478 -6.03 -4.82 -7.19
CA ARG A 478 -7.06 -3.89 -6.72
C ARG A 478 -6.53 -2.46 -6.62
N LYS A 479 -7.34 -1.51 -7.08
CA LYS A 479 -7.01 -0.06 -7.07
C LYS A 479 -7.79 0.73 -6.03
N ASP A 480 -8.82 0.14 -5.43
CA ASP A 480 -9.68 0.75 -4.42
C ASP A 480 -9.15 0.62 -2.98
N VAL A 481 -8.18 -0.27 -2.76
CA VAL A 481 -7.56 -0.58 -1.45
C VAL A 481 -6.05 -0.35 -1.47
N ALA A 482 -5.33 -0.83 -0.45
CA ALA A 482 -3.88 -0.66 -0.36
C ALA A 482 -3.15 -1.23 -1.58
N ASP A 483 -2.18 -0.48 -2.09
CA ASP A 483 -1.32 -0.88 -3.21
C ASP A 483 -0.71 -2.28 -2.95
N GLY A 484 -0.63 -3.09 -4.00
CA GLY A 484 -0.12 -4.46 -3.89
C GLY A 484 -1.13 -5.46 -3.31
N THR A 485 -2.42 -5.15 -3.36
CA THR A 485 -3.49 -6.13 -3.10
C THR A 485 -3.89 -6.81 -4.40
N TYR A 486 -3.76 -8.13 -4.47
CA TYR A 486 -4.04 -8.91 -5.68
C TYR A 486 -5.20 -9.86 -5.47
N GLU A 487 -5.96 -10.08 -6.53
CA GLU A 487 -7.10 -10.97 -6.52
C GLU A 487 -7.18 -11.75 -7.83
N CYS A 488 -7.56 -13.02 -7.72
CA CYS A 488 -7.80 -13.85 -8.87
C CYS A 488 -9.27 -14.16 -9.03
N PHE A 489 -9.72 -14.22 -10.28
CA PHE A 489 -11.05 -14.66 -10.65
C PHE A 489 -10.96 -15.91 -11.52
N VAL A 490 -11.85 -16.85 -11.27
CA VAL A 490 -12.09 -18.00 -12.14
C VAL A 490 -13.49 -17.90 -12.73
N GLY A 491 -13.60 -18.20 -14.03
CA GLY A 491 -14.88 -18.11 -14.70
C GLY A 491 -15.01 -18.99 -15.94
N SER A 492 -16.23 -19.06 -16.47
CA SER A 492 -16.54 -19.66 -17.76
C SER A 492 -17.35 -18.67 -18.60
N ILE A 493 -16.96 -18.51 -19.87
CA ILE A 493 -17.68 -17.69 -20.84
C ILE A 493 -18.48 -18.65 -21.71
N ASN A 494 -19.78 -18.79 -21.42
CA ASN A 494 -20.67 -19.66 -22.18
C ASN A 494 -21.08 -19.01 -23.51
N SER A 495 -21.30 -17.69 -23.50
CA SER A 495 -21.55 -16.87 -24.67
C SER A 495 -21.20 -15.42 -24.39
N ASP A 496 -21.18 -14.55 -25.40
CA ASP A 496 -21.01 -13.10 -25.18
C ASP A 496 -22.09 -12.50 -24.25
N LYS A 497 -23.24 -13.18 -24.11
CA LYS A 497 -24.37 -12.75 -23.28
C LYS A 497 -24.32 -13.28 -21.85
N GLU A 498 -23.58 -14.35 -21.57
CA GLU A 498 -23.67 -15.06 -20.30
C GLU A 498 -22.31 -15.56 -19.85
N ILE A 499 -21.92 -15.15 -18.64
CA ILE A 499 -20.68 -15.55 -18.00
C ILE A 499 -20.95 -16.04 -16.58
N TYR A 500 -20.07 -16.93 -16.11
CA TYR A 500 -20.01 -17.35 -14.71
C TYR A 500 -18.66 -16.92 -14.15
N ILE A 501 -18.66 -16.32 -12.97
CA ILE A 501 -17.43 -15.82 -12.33
C ILE A 501 -17.46 -16.03 -10.82
N LYS A 502 -16.31 -16.35 -10.23
CA LYS A 502 -16.11 -16.40 -8.79
C LYS A 502 -14.69 -15.92 -8.45
N GLU A 503 -14.54 -15.30 -7.28
CA GLU A 503 -13.23 -15.06 -6.67
C GLU A 503 -12.52 -16.41 -6.41
N ALA A 504 -11.22 -16.47 -6.70
CA ALA A 504 -10.34 -17.63 -6.60
C ALA A 504 -9.14 -17.38 -5.69
N GLY A 505 -9.24 -16.38 -4.81
CA GLY A 505 -8.19 -15.96 -3.87
C GLY A 505 -6.99 -15.30 -4.54
N GLU A 506 -5.92 -15.07 -3.76
CA GLU A 506 -4.68 -14.42 -4.22
C GLU A 506 -3.83 -15.30 -5.15
N HIS A 507 -4.05 -16.62 -5.13
CA HIS A 507 -3.21 -17.59 -5.84
C HIS A 507 -3.97 -18.47 -6.85
N CYS A 508 -5.12 -17.99 -7.33
CA CYS A 508 -5.88 -18.64 -8.40
C CYS A 508 -6.16 -20.13 -8.12
N GLN A 509 -6.92 -20.41 -7.06
CA GLN A 509 -7.24 -21.77 -6.63
C GLN A 509 -8.00 -22.56 -7.72
N ARG A 510 -7.59 -23.81 -7.97
CA ARG A 510 -8.14 -24.65 -9.05
C ARG A 510 -9.43 -25.38 -8.70
N ASN A 511 -9.67 -25.65 -7.42
CA ASN A 511 -10.81 -26.47 -6.94
C ASN A 511 -12.13 -25.69 -6.86
N ILE A 512 -12.35 -24.77 -7.80
CA ILE A 512 -13.52 -23.89 -7.81
C ILE A 512 -14.29 -24.13 -9.10
N ASN A 513 -15.54 -24.57 -8.97
CA ASN A 513 -16.44 -24.70 -10.10
C ASN A 513 -17.32 -23.43 -10.22
N PRO A 514 -17.03 -22.52 -11.18
CA PRO A 514 -17.79 -21.29 -11.33
C PRO A 514 -19.22 -21.53 -11.81
N SER A 515 -19.52 -22.63 -12.50
CA SER A 515 -20.89 -22.93 -12.94
C SER A 515 -21.80 -23.34 -11.79
N LEU A 516 -21.25 -23.88 -10.70
CA LEU A 516 -22.01 -24.32 -9.52
C LEU A 516 -22.02 -23.26 -8.41
N TYR A 517 -20.87 -22.63 -8.15
CA TYR A 517 -20.68 -21.72 -7.01
C TYR A 517 -20.41 -20.27 -7.42
N GLY A 518 -20.29 -19.99 -8.71
CA GLY A 518 -20.03 -18.65 -9.23
C GLY A 518 -21.31 -17.87 -9.47
N MET A 519 -21.14 -16.56 -9.59
CA MET A 519 -22.20 -15.64 -9.99
C MET A 519 -22.48 -15.81 -11.47
N LYS A 520 -23.75 -16.04 -11.83
CA LYS A 520 -24.22 -15.98 -13.21
C LYS A 520 -24.51 -14.52 -13.57
N LEU A 521 -23.76 -13.98 -14.52
CA LEU A 521 -23.94 -12.62 -15.01
C LEU A 521 -24.39 -12.61 -16.48
N THR A 522 -25.35 -11.74 -16.78
CA THR A 522 -25.92 -11.57 -18.13
C THR A 522 -25.56 -10.20 -18.68
N LYS A 523 -25.16 -10.11 -19.94
CA LYS A 523 -24.81 -8.85 -20.59
C LYS A 523 -26.03 -7.95 -20.74
N THR A 524 -26.02 -6.79 -20.11
CA THR A 524 -27.09 -5.78 -20.19
C THR A 524 -26.80 -4.73 -21.25
N LYS A 525 -25.52 -4.35 -21.39
CA LYS A 525 -25.08 -3.39 -22.41
C LYS A 525 -23.86 -3.93 -23.13
N SER A 526 -23.93 -3.90 -24.46
CA SER A 526 -22.73 -4.04 -25.28
C SER A 526 -21.85 -2.81 -25.07
N THR A 527 -20.54 -2.95 -25.30
CA THR A 527 -19.65 -1.80 -25.31
C THR A 527 -20.24 -0.71 -26.20
N TYR A 528 -20.11 0.54 -25.79
CA TYR A 528 -20.18 1.62 -26.77
C TYR A 528 -19.15 1.24 -27.85
N SER A 529 -19.55 1.27 -29.12
CA SER A 529 -18.57 1.16 -30.20
C SER A 529 -17.55 2.26 -29.96
N CYS A 530 -16.38 1.93 -29.41
CA CYS A 530 -15.19 2.76 -29.57
C CYS A 530 -14.90 2.69 -31.06
N GLY A 531 -15.67 3.43 -31.85
CA GLY A 531 -15.45 3.55 -33.26
C GLY A 531 -14.00 3.97 -33.43
N SER A 532 -13.36 3.38 -34.43
CA SER A 532 -12.29 4.01 -35.18
C SER A 532 -12.82 5.37 -35.66
N THR A 533 -12.87 6.34 -34.77
CA THR A 533 -12.80 7.72 -35.18
C THR A 533 -11.36 7.88 -35.58
N ASP A 534 -11.17 8.01 -36.89
CA ASP A 534 -10.08 8.81 -37.44
C ASP A 534 -10.01 10.11 -36.64
N ARG A 535 -9.28 10.08 -35.52
CA ARG A 535 -8.68 11.29 -35.00
C ARG A 535 -7.54 11.55 -35.97
N PRO A 536 -7.47 12.73 -36.60
CA PRO A 536 -6.30 13.07 -37.39
C PRO A 536 -5.11 12.87 -36.46
N TYR A 537 -4.11 12.13 -36.95
CA TYR A 537 -2.78 12.16 -36.35
C TYR A 537 -2.41 13.63 -36.18
N LEU A 538 -2.54 14.15 -34.96
CA LEU A 538 -1.70 15.25 -34.55
C LEU A 538 -0.33 14.62 -34.43
N GLU A 539 0.42 14.71 -35.54
CA GLU A 539 1.87 14.56 -35.50
C GLU A 539 2.38 15.29 -34.26
N PRO A 540 3.18 14.64 -33.39
CA PRO A 540 3.92 15.34 -32.38
C PRO A 540 4.71 16.42 -33.10
N SER A 541 4.43 17.69 -32.82
CA SER A 541 5.26 18.79 -33.30
C SER A 541 6.67 18.50 -32.81
N LEU A 542 7.53 18.09 -33.75
CA LEU A 542 8.95 17.96 -33.52
C LEU A 542 9.42 19.27 -32.86
N PRO A 543 10.14 19.23 -31.73
CA PRO A 543 10.77 20.43 -31.21
C PRO A 543 11.65 21.01 -32.33
N PRO A 544 11.67 22.34 -32.53
CA PRO A 544 12.45 22.93 -33.60
C PRO A 544 13.90 22.48 -33.47
N ARG A 545 14.37 21.77 -34.50
CA ARG A 545 15.77 21.39 -34.65
C ARG A 545 16.60 22.66 -34.55
N PHE A 546 17.25 22.86 -33.42
CA PHE A 546 18.42 23.71 -33.35
C PHE A 546 19.45 23.11 -34.31
N SER A 547 19.64 23.79 -35.45
CA SER A 547 20.66 23.47 -36.43
C SER A 547 22.02 23.60 -35.74
N THR A 548 22.57 22.48 -35.30
CA THR A 548 23.99 22.34 -35.01
C THR A 548 24.71 22.27 -36.35
N VAL A 549 24.95 23.44 -36.93
CA VAL A 549 25.91 23.61 -38.02
C VAL A 549 27.28 23.25 -37.44
N SER A 550 27.80 22.09 -37.82
CA SER A 550 29.18 21.71 -37.57
C SER A 550 30.12 22.71 -38.25
N PRO A 551 31.07 23.35 -37.54
CA PRO A 551 32.06 24.19 -38.19
C PRO A 551 33.10 23.32 -38.88
N ARG A 552 33.11 23.44 -40.20
CA ARG A 552 34.12 22.92 -41.12
C ARG A 552 35.46 23.60 -40.83
N ARG A 553 36.47 22.78 -40.56
CA ARG A 553 37.87 23.16 -40.39
C ARG A 553 38.46 23.61 -41.73
N THR A 554 38.81 24.90 -41.86
CA THR A 554 39.84 25.35 -42.82
C THR A 554 40.43 26.71 -42.40
N THR A 555 41.72 26.67 -42.07
CA THR A 555 42.80 27.64 -42.31
C THR A 555 42.44 29.08 -42.72
N THR A 556 42.90 30.11 -41.99
CA THR A 556 44.12 30.91 -42.26
C THR A 556 44.22 32.18 -41.39
N LYS A 557 45.44 32.41 -40.86
CA LYS A 557 46.21 33.66 -40.64
C LYS A 557 45.60 34.93 -40.00
N SER A 558 46.30 35.33 -38.91
CA SER A 558 46.78 36.68 -38.54
C SER A 558 45.79 37.81 -38.25
N THR A 559 45.82 38.42 -37.06
CA THR A 559 46.73 39.53 -36.66
C THR A 559 46.24 40.12 -35.32
N ASP A 560 47.20 40.38 -34.42
CA ASP A 560 47.28 41.28 -33.26
C ASP A 560 46.08 42.14 -32.85
N SER A 561 45.81 42.23 -31.54
CA SER A 561 46.19 43.41 -30.71
C SER A 561 45.66 43.35 -29.26
N ASN A 562 46.51 43.85 -28.37
CA ASN A 562 46.38 43.99 -26.91
C ASN A 562 45.15 44.79 -26.42
N SER A 563 44.64 44.47 -25.22
CA SER A 563 44.65 45.40 -24.05
C SER A 563 43.87 44.86 -22.83
N ILE A 564 44.60 44.70 -21.72
CA ILE A 564 44.17 44.80 -20.28
C ILE A 564 43.78 46.27 -20.01
N PRO A 565 42.80 46.66 -19.15
CA PRO A 565 42.77 46.51 -17.67
C PRO A 565 41.34 46.42 -17.07
N ASP A 566 41.01 46.47 -15.77
CA ASP A 566 41.60 46.16 -14.47
C ASP A 566 40.39 45.97 -13.52
N GLN A 567 40.61 45.31 -12.39
CA GLN A 567 39.70 45.33 -11.23
C GLN A 567 39.45 46.74 -10.68
N PRO A 568 38.50 46.88 -9.75
CA PRO A 568 38.95 47.41 -8.46
C PRO A 568 38.53 46.56 -7.26
N HIS A 569 39.45 46.56 -6.31
CA HIS A 569 39.42 45.97 -4.98
C HIS A 569 39.08 47.03 -3.92
N ASP A 570 38.74 46.53 -2.72
CA ASP A 570 38.87 47.16 -1.39
C ASP A 570 37.81 48.19 -0.96
N LYS A 571 37.49 48.38 0.32
CA LYS A 571 37.54 47.68 1.64
C LYS A 571 36.98 48.73 2.62
N GLN A 572 36.34 48.30 3.72
CA GLN A 572 36.62 48.72 5.11
C GLN A 572 35.39 48.66 6.04
N ASN A 573 35.52 47.77 7.05
CA ASN A 573 35.31 47.96 8.49
C ASN A 573 34.31 49.00 9.01
N ALA A 574 33.44 48.56 9.93
CA ALA A 574 33.37 49.12 11.29
C ALA A 574 32.68 48.16 12.26
N SER A 575 33.30 48.00 13.42
CA SER A 575 32.80 47.36 14.63
C SER A 575 32.22 48.46 15.52
N GLU A 576 31.05 48.24 16.12
CA GLU A 576 30.61 48.99 17.30
C GLU A 576 29.86 48.08 18.29
N LYS A 577 30.38 48.07 19.52
CA LYS A 577 29.72 47.61 20.76
C LYS A 577 28.91 48.78 21.35
N VAL A 578 28.21 48.49 22.47
CA VAL A 578 27.52 49.39 23.44
C VAL A 578 25.99 49.26 23.32
N SER A 579 25.14 49.11 24.36
CA SER A 579 25.25 49.17 25.83
C SER A 579 24.15 48.30 26.47
N ILE A 580 24.42 47.88 27.70
CA ILE A 580 23.48 47.42 28.73
C ILE A 580 22.54 48.57 29.15
N SER A 581 21.27 48.28 29.44
CA SER A 581 20.50 49.00 30.47
C SER A 581 19.51 48.07 31.18
N LEU A 582 19.75 47.93 32.48
CA LEU A 582 18.85 47.41 33.52
C LEU A 582 17.91 48.55 34.01
N LEU A 583 16.97 48.17 34.89
CA LEU A 583 15.97 48.92 35.68
C LEU A 583 14.52 48.86 35.13
N TYR A 584 13.43 48.59 35.86
CA TYR A 584 13.10 48.40 37.30
C TYR A 584 11.75 47.61 37.32
N MET A 585 11.58 46.55 38.12
CA MET A 585 10.94 46.51 39.46
C MET A 585 9.41 46.66 39.55
N PHE A 586 8.84 45.72 40.33
CA PHE A 586 7.56 45.70 41.08
C PHE A 586 6.22 45.51 40.33
N LEU A 587 5.55 44.38 40.57
CA LEU A 587 4.52 44.30 41.61
C LEU A 587 4.06 42.85 41.89
N LEU A 588 4.13 42.51 43.18
CA LEU A 588 3.46 41.39 43.83
C LEU A 588 1.94 41.51 43.70
N PHE A 589 1.24 40.41 43.45
CA PHE A 589 -0.03 40.15 44.15
C PHE A 589 -0.16 38.67 44.49
N VAL A 590 -0.01 38.42 45.79
CA VAL A 590 -0.48 37.25 46.51
C VAL A 590 -2.00 37.34 46.60
N PHE A 591 -2.72 36.29 46.19
CA PHE A 591 -3.97 35.92 46.85
C PHE A 591 -4.02 34.41 47.04
N THR A 592 -3.82 34.04 48.31
CA THR A 592 -4.17 32.78 48.94
C THR A 592 -5.68 32.67 49.19
N ARG A 593 -6.13 31.42 49.39
CA ARG A 593 -7.38 30.92 50.00
C ARG A 593 -8.57 30.73 49.08
N SER A 594 -9.44 29.75 49.26
CA SER A 594 -9.49 28.45 49.98
C SER A 594 -10.95 28.01 49.82
N LEU A 595 -11.18 26.84 49.24
CA LEU A 595 -12.20 25.82 49.59
C LEU A 595 -12.20 24.72 48.53
#